data_AF-A0A5E6N3V9-F1
#
_entry.id   AF-A0A5E6N3V9-F1
#
_cell.length_a   1.000
_cell.length_b   1.000
_cell.length_c   1.000
_cell.angle_alpha   90.00
_cell.angle_beta   90.00
_cell.angle_gamma   90.00
#
_symmetry.space_group_name_H-M   'P 1'
#
loop_
_entity.id
_entity.type
_entity.pdbx_description
1 polymer ?
#
loop_
_entity_poly.entity_id
_entity_poly.type
_entity_poly.pdbx_seq_one_letter_code
_entity_poly.pdbx_strand_id
1 'polypeptide(L)'
;MVELGYTQAVDVTLVADSQDNRKGHYGEDNNIYLNDANLNNTKDLATTLGHETSHAIDNQDPSINTNPQNNASKADNEIYAQNYGDDFSDYVEFASENYGDGNLADTNNNNLGNTPAEIQRNQNLINNNNQDYARIDKSKGRIFYL
;
A
#
# COMPACT_ATOMS: atom_id res chain seq x y z
N MET A 1 -10.63 24.83 7.42
CA MET A 1 -10.39 23.44 6.99
C MET A 1 -11.64 22.65 7.31
N VAL A 2 -12.19 21.93 6.34
CA VAL A 2 -13.20 20.90 6.60
C VAL A 2 -12.42 19.68 7.11
N GLU A 3 -12.76 19.22 8.30
CA GLU A 3 -12.19 17.99 8.84
C GLU A 3 -12.82 16.83 8.07
N LEU A 4 -11.99 16.04 7.38
CA LEU A 4 -12.46 15.00 6.46
C LEU A 4 -13.03 13.76 7.18
N GLY A 5 -13.19 13.80 8.51
CA GLY A 5 -13.79 12.73 9.30
C GLY A 5 -12.91 11.51 9.56
N TYR A 6 -11.65 11.50 9.09
CA TYR A 6 -10.69 10.43 9.36
C TYR A 6 -10.08 10.59 10.75
N THR A 7 -10.47 9.71 11.67
CA THR A 7 -10.09 9.82 13.09
C THR A 7 -9.02 8.82 13.51
N GLN A 8 -8.75 7.79 12.70
CA GLN A 8 -7.74 6.77 12.99
C GLN A 8 -6.52 6.95 12.08
N ALA A 9 -5.35 7.03 12.71
CA ALA A 9 -4.09 6.94 11.99
C ALA A 9 -3.90 5.53 11.43
N VAL A 10 -3.32 5.45 10.25
CA VAL A 10 -3.01 4.20 9.54
C VAL A 10 -1.51 4.20 9.34
N ASP A 11 -0.81 3.20 9.88
CA ASP A 11 0.62 3.08 9.67
C ASP A 11 0.90 2.37 8.34
N VAL A 12 1.90 2.88 7.61
CA VAL A 12 2.38 2.27 6.38
C VAL A 12 3.73 1.60 6.64
N THR A 13 3.79 0.29 6.42
CA THR A 13 4.95 -0.54 6.68
C THR A 13 5.50 -1.11 5.38
N LEU A 14 6.80 -0.92 5.13
CA LEU A 14 7.51 -1.56 4.02
C LEU A 14 7.96 -2.96 4.42
N VAL A 15 7.64 -3.94 3.58
CA VAL A 15 8.10 -5.33 3.70
C VAL A 15 8.85 -5.71 2.42
N ALA A 16 9.63 -6.78 2.49
CA ALA A 16 10.27 -7.37 1.31
C ALA A 16 10.20 -8.89 1.43
N ASP A 17 9.05 -9.44 1.07
CA ASP A 17 8.77 -10.87 1.12
C ASP A 17 8.55 -11.41 -0.30
N SER A 18 9.57 -12.11 -0.82
CA SER A 18 9.52 -12.68 -2.17
C SER A 18 8.66 -13.95 -2.27
N GLN A 19 8.15 -14.47 -1.15
CA GLN A 19 7.22 -15.62 -1.16
C GLN A 19 5.76 -15.18 -1.27
N ASP A 20 5.50 -13.89 -1.08
CA ASP A 20 4.18 -13.29 -1.21
C ASP A 20 4.16 -12.41 -2.47
N ASN A 21 3.30 -12.73 -3.43
CA ASN A 21 3.26 -12.01 -4.71
C ASN A 21 2.42 -10.72 -4.66
N ARG A 22 1.82 -10.39 -3.51
CA ARG A 22 1.04 -9.16 -3.36
C ARG A 22 1.95 -7.94 -3.34
N LYS A 23 1.50 -6.86 -3.98
CA LYS A 23 2.16 -5.54 -3.93
C LYS A 23 1.83 -4.78 -2.65
N GLY A 24 0.60 -4.93 -2.15
CA GLY A 24 0.06 -4.25 -0.98
C GLY A 24 -0.81 -5.16 -0.13
N HIS A 25 -1.09 -4.73 1.10
CA HIS A 25 -2.09 -5.33 1.98
C HIS A 25 -2.55 -4.37 3.07
N TYR A 26 -3.82 -3.96 3.04
CA TYR A 26 -4.51 -3.40 4.19
C TYR A 26 -4.98 -4.53 5.13
N GLY A 27 -4.42 -4.58 6.33
CA GLY A 27 -4.67 -5.61 7.35
C GLY A 27 -5.83 -5.26 8.29
N GLU A 28 -6.38 -6.29 8.95
CA GLU A 28 -7.40 -6.12 10.02
C GLU A 28 -6.88 -5.35 11.24
N ASP A 29 -5.56 -5.23 11.37
CA ASP A 29 -4.87 -4.46 12.40
C ASP A 29 -4.79 -2.96 12.07
N ASN A 30 -5.50 -2.51 11.03
CA ASN A 30 -5.58 -1.11 10.58
C ASN A 30 -4.24 -0.56 10.06
N ASN A 31 -3.39 -1.45 9.51
CA ASN A 31 -2.10 -1.11 8.92
C ASN A 31 -2.08 -1.42 7.42
N ILE A 32 -1.29 -0.63 6.68
CA ILE A 32 -0.97 -0.86 5.28
C ILE A 32 0.42 -1.47 5.20
N TYR A 33 0.54 -2.58 4.49
CA TYR A 33 1.82 -3.22 4.17
C TYR A 33 2.09 -3.07 2.68
N LEU A 34 3.29 -2.61 2.31
CA LEU A 34 3.73 -2.47 0.92
C LEU A 34 4.94 -3.37 0.70
N ASN A 35 4.85 -4.27 -0.28
CA ASN A 35 5.88 -5.26 -0.55
C ASN A 35 6.84 -4.79 -1.64
N ASP A 36 7.97 -4.26 -1.21
CA ASP A 36 9.05 -3.77 -2.06
C ASP A 36 9.55 -4.84 -3.04
N ALA A 37 9.45 -6.13 -2.69
CA ALA A 37 9.84 -7.23 -3.57
C ALA A 37 9.03 -7.31 -4.87
N ASN A 38 7.81 -6.74 -4.90
CA ASN A 38 6.89 -6.78 -6.05
C ASN A 38 6.56 -5.40 -6.63
N LEU A 39 7.06 -4.32 -6.02
CA LEU A 39 6.87 -2.96 -6.49
C LEU A 39 8.03 -2.59 -7.43
N ASN A 40 7.76 -2.48 -8.73
CA ASN A 40 8.83 -2.41 -9.72
C ASN A 40 9.21 -0.99 -10.12
N ASN A 41 8.41 0.01 -9.75
CA ASN A 41 8.60 1.40 -10.12
C ASN A 41 7.78 2.31 -9.19
N THR A 42 7.95 3.63 -9.33
CA THR A 42 7.28 4.58 -8.42
C THR A 42 5.77 4.66 -8.69
N LYS A 43 5.33 4.41 -9.93
CA LYS A 43 3.90 4.36 -10.27
C LYS A 43 3.22 3.19 -9.56
N ASP A 44 3.81 1.99 -9.63
CA ASP A 44 3.39 0.79 -8.89
C ASP A 44 3.23 1.08 -7.39
N LEU A 45 4.23 1.75 -6.79
CA LEU A 45 4.19 2.14 -5.37
C LEU A 45 3.02 3.09 -5.08
N ALA A 46 2.87 4.15 -5.87
CA ALA A 46 1.82 5.13 -5.67
C ALA A 46 0.42 4.50 -5.85
N THR A 47 0.22 3.75 -6.93
CA THR A 47 -1.04 3.03 -7.19
C THR A 47 -1.40 2.09 -6.06
N THR A 48 -0.44 1.28 -5.61
CA THR A 48 -0.64 0.32 -4.52
C THR A 48 -0.97 1.04 -3.21
N LEU A 49 -0.21 2.08 -2.85
CA LEU A 49 -0.48 2.86 -1.64
C LEU A 49 -1.87 3.50 -1.69
N GLY A 50 -2.27 4.09 -2.83
CA GLY A 50 -3.59 4.67 -3.01
C GLY A 50 -4.70 3.62 -2.86
N HIS A 51 -4.53 2.46 -3.47
CA HIS A 51 -5.47 1.33 -3.35
C HIS A 51 -5.67 0.92 -1.88
N GLU A 52 -4.58 0.65 -1.14
CA GLU A 52 -4.70 0.26 0.27
C GLU A 52 -5.20 1.39 1.17
N THR A 53 -4.89 2.65 0.81
CA THR A 53 -5.41 3.83 1.52
C THR A 53 -6.92 3.97 1.35
N SER A 54 -7.46 3.66 0.16
CA SER A 54 -8.91 3.62 -0.09
C SER A 54 -9.59 2.61 0.83
N HIS A 55 -9.01 1.42 0.98
CA HIS A 55 -9.47 0.44 1.95
C HIS A 55 -9.45 1.02 3.36
N ALA A 56 -8.33 1.61 3.79
CA ALA A 56 -8.23 2.18 5.12
C ALA A 56 -9.25 3.28 5.40
N ILE A 57 -9.53 4.15 4.41
CA ILE A 57 -10.57 5.18 4.43
C ILE A 57 -11.95 4.54 4.62
N ASP A 58 -12.29 3.56 3.78
CA ASP A 58 -13.60 2.90 3.82
C ASP A 58 -13.83 2.15 5.13
N ASN A 59 -12.77 1.66 5.77
CA ASN A 59 -12.87 0.99 7.08
C ASN A 59 -13.24 1.94 8.22
N GLN A 60 -12.98 3.24 8.07
CA GLN A 60 -13.31 4.25 9.08
C GLN A 60 -14.78 4.72 8.98
N ASP A 61 -15.46 4.46 7.86
CA ASP A 61 -16.86 4.80 7.69
C ASP A 61 -17.77 3.59 8.01
N PRO A 62 -18.46 3.58 9.17
CA PRO A 62 -19.32 2.46 9.56
C PRO A 62 -20.57 2.32 8.68
N SER A 63 -20.88 3.32 7.84
CA SER A 63 -21.98 3.27 6.88
C SER A 63 -21.62 2.49 5.61
N ILE A 64 -20.32 2.32 5.33
CA ILE A 64 -19.84 1.48 4.23
C ILE A 64 -19.85 0.03 4.71
N ASN A 65 -20.76 -0.77 4.15
CA ASN A 65 -20.79 -2.20 4.42
C ASN A 65 -19.68 -2.91 3.64
N THR A 66 -18.54 -3.04 4.28
CA THR A 66 -17.33 -3.70 3.77
C THR A 66 -17.36 -5.21 3.98
N ASN A 67 -18.49 -5.78 4.43
CA ASN A 67 -18.60 -7.19 4.81
C ASN A 67 -18.20 -8.10 3.63
N PRO A 68 -17.12 -8.88 3.77
CA PRO A 68 -16.56 -9.69 2.68
C PRO A 68 -17.45 -10.86 2.21
N GLN A 69 -18.65 -11.03 2.78
CA GLN A 69 -19.56 -12.14 2.47
C GLN A 69 -20.49 -11.90 1.26
N ASN A 70 -20.56 -10.68 0.69
CA ASN A 70 -21.29 -10.41 -0.55
C ASN A 70 -20.30 -10.20 -1.72
N ASN A 71 -20.02 -11.27 -2.48
CA ASN A 71 -19.03 -11.25 -3.55
C ASN A 71 -19.14 -10.07 -4.54
N ALA A 72 -20.34 -9.55 -4.80
CA ALA A 72 -20.55 -8.39 -5.65
C ALA A 72 -20.00 -7.09 -5.04
N SER A 73 -20.30 -6.79 -3.77
CA SER A 73 -19.81 -5.54 -3.16
C SER A 73 -18.32 -5.57 -2.87
N LYS A 74 -17.77 -6.77 -2.63
CA LYS A 74 -16.31 -6.94 -2.52
C LYS A 74 -15.63 -6.60 -3.85
N ALA A 75 -16.10 -7.15 -4.97
CA ALA A 75 -15.52 -6.86 -6.28
C ALA A 75 -15.65 -5.37 -6.66
N ASP A 76 -16.81 -4.76 -6.39
CA ASP A 76 -17.02 -3.34 -6.64
C ASP A 76 -16.11 -2.46 -5.77
N ASN A 77 -15.88 -2.85 -4.50
CA ASN A 77 -14.98 -2.14 -3.61
C ASN A 77 -13.50 -2.25 -4.06
N GLU A 78 -13.06 -3.40 -4.56
CA GLU A 78 -11.72 -3.55 -5.14
C GLU A 78 -11.55 -2.72 -6.42
N ILE A 79 -12.57 -2.65 -7.28
CA ILE A 79 -12.55 -1.77 -8.48
C ILE A 79 -12.47 -0.31 -8.06
N TYR A 80 -13.24 0.08 -7.04
CA TYR A 80 -13.18 1.43 -6.49
C TYR A 80 -11.80 1.76 -5.92
N ALA A 81 -11.22 0.87 -5.10
CA ALA A 81 -9.88 1.03 -4.56
C ALA A 81 -8.82 1.09 -5.67
N GLN A 82 -8.97 0.29 -6.73
CA GLN A 82 -8.07 0.35 -7.87
C GLN A 82 -8.15 1.69 -8.60
N ASN A 83 -9.36 2.18 -8.90
CA ASN A 83 -9.52 3.49 -9.53
C ASN A 83 -8.94 4.61 -8.66
N TYR A 84 -9.13 4.54 -7.33
CA TYR A 84 -8.52 5.47 -6.40
C TYR A 84 -6.99 5.42 -6.47
N GLY A 85 -6.41 4.22 -6.51
CA GLY A 85 -4.98 4.01 -6.69
C GLY A 85 -4.46 4.59 -8.00
N ASP A 86 -5.15 4.33 -9.11
CA ASP A 86 -4.78 4.83 -10.44
C ASP A 86 -4.83 6.37 -10.47
N ASP A 87 -5.93 6.98 -10.02
CA ASP A 87 -6.10 8.43 -9.94
C ASP A 87 -5.05 9.08 -9.03
N PHE A 88 -4.75 8.45 -7.88
CA PHE A 88 -3.70 8.91 -6.97
C PHE A 88 -2.33 8.87 -7.64
N SER A 89 -2.02 7.80 -8.35
CA SER A 89 -0.74 7.66 -9.06
C SER A 89 -0.59 8.67 -10.19
N ASP A 90 -1.65 8.92 -10.95
CA ASP A 90 -1.67 9.91 -12.04
C ASP A 90 -1.53 11.32 -11.49
N TYR A 91 -2.15 11.62 -10.34
CA TYR A 91 -1.93 12.90 -9.65
C TYR A 91 -0.48 13.06 -9.19
N VAL A 92 0.11 12.02 -8.58
CA VAL A 92 1.52 12.05 -8.13
C VAL A 92 2.46 12.24 -9.30
N GLU A 93 2.20 11.56 -10.43
CA GLU A 93 2.96 11.70 -11.68
C GLU A 93 2.86 13.13 -12.22
N PHE A 94 1.64 13.65 -12.39
CA PHE A 94 1.41 15.03 -12.82
C PHE A 94 2.12 16.05 -11.91
N ALA A 95 2.02 15.87 -10.59
CA ALA A 95 2.65 16.77 -9.63
C ALA A 95 4.18 16.71 -9.72
N SER A 96 4.74 15.52 -9.91
CA SER A 96 6.18 15.32 -10.10
C SER A 96 6.68 16.01 -11.37
N GLU A 97 5.95 15.86 -12.48
CA GLU A 97 6.33 16.47 -13.78
C GLU A 97 6.24 18.00 -13.77
N ASN A 98 5.23 18.56 -13.10
CA ASN A 98 4.92 20.00 -13.19
C ASN A 98 5.50 20.83 -12.04
N TYR A 99 5.72 20.20 -10.88
CA TYR A 99 6.18 20.89 -9.67
C TYR A 99 7.40 20.22 -9.01
N GLY A 100 7.78 19.02 -9.44
CA GLY A 100 8.93 18.29 -8.93
C GLY A 100 10.14 18.34 -9.87
N ASP A 101 11.11 17.46 -9.60
CA ASP A 101 12.37 17.34 -10.34
C ASP A 101 12.31 16.34 -11.52
N GLY A 102 11.11 16.11 -12.09
CA GLY A 102 10.92 15.27 -13.27
C GLY A 102 9.95 14.11 -13.08
N ASN A 103 10.09 13.08 -13.92
CA ASN A 103 9.15 11.96 -13.98
C ASN A 103 9.35 10.96 -12.84
N LEU A 104 8.31 10.14 -12.62
CA LEU A 104 8.40 9.00 -11.71
C LEU A 104 9.47 8.00 -12.18
N ALA A 105 10.17 7.38 -11.22
CA ALA A 105 11.19 6.41 -11.56
C ALA A 105 10.56 5.13 -12.12
N ASP A 106 10.95 4.76 -13.34
CA ASP A 106 10.46 3.59 -14.08
C ASP A 106 11.04 2.25 -13.57
N THR A 107 11.93 2.28 -12.58
CA THR A 107 12.57 1.08 -12.03
C THR A 107 12.87 1.24 -10.55
N ASN A 108 12.51 0.23 -9.77
CA ASN A 108 12.93 0.03 -8.39
C ASN A 108 14.24 -0.75 -8.35
N ASN A 109 15.23 -0.22 -7.64
CA ASN A 109 16.53 -0.87 -7.49
C ASN A 109 16.64 -1.77 -6.25
N ASN A 110 15.59 -1.81 -5.41
CA ASN A 110 15.50 -2.56 -4.16
C ASN A 110 16.76 -2.38 -3.28
N ASN A 111 17.34 -1.18 -3.30
CA ASN A 111 18.60 -0.90 -2.62
C ASN A 111 18.39 -0.66 -1.12
N LEU A 112 19.02 -1.48 -0.28
CA LEU A 112 18.97 -1.36 1.18
C LEU A 112 19.90 -0.27 1.74
N GLY A 113 20.70 0.41 0.91
CA GLY A 113 21.54 1.53 1.31
C GLY A 113 22.89 1.54 0.62
N ASN A 114 23.61 2.66 0.74
CA ASN A 114 24.88 2.85 0.03
C ASN A 114 26.10 2.46 0.88
N THR A 115 25.92 2.32 2.20
CA THR A 115 26.97 1.96 3.14
C THR A 115 26.65 0.66 3.88
N PRO A 116 27.66 -0.09 4.36
CA PRO A 116 27.43 -1.31 5.15
C PRO A 116 26.55 -1.11 6.38
N ALA A 117 26.67 0.05 7.05
CA ALA A 117 25.89 0.37 8.25
C ALA A 117 24.40 0.62 7.91
N GLU A 118 24.12 1.31 6.81
CA GLU A 118 22.75 1.51 6.31
C GLU A 118 22.13 0.18 5.90
N ILE A 119 22.86 -0.64 5.13
CA ILE A 119 22.41 -1.96 4.70
C ILE A 119 22.05 -2.81 5.92
N GLN A 120 22.91 -2.85 6.94
CA GLN A 120 22.64 -3.61 8.16
C GLN A 120 21.40 -3.09 8.91
N ARG A 121 21.28 -1.76 9.06
CA ARG A 121 20.13 -1.13 9.72
C ARG A 121 18.83 -1.45 8.98
N ASN A 122 18.80 -1.26 7.66
CA ASN A 122 17.61 -1.43 6.85
C ASN A 122 17.24 -2.92 6.71
N GLN A 123 18.23 -3.81 6.62
CA GLN A 123 17.98 -5.26 6.68
C GLN A 123 17.30 -5.65 8.00
N ASN A 124 17.72 -5.09 9.14
CA ASN A 124 17.07 -5.37 10.43
C ASN A 124 15.64 -4.83 10.48
N LEU A 125 15.39 -3.64 9.93
CA LEU A 125 14.03 -3.08 9.83
C LEU A 125 13.13 -3.97 8.97
N ILE A 126 13.57 -4.35 7.78
CA ILE A 126 12.83 -5.24 6.89
C ILE A 126 12.59 -6.60 7.53
N ASN A 127 13.58 -7.17 8.23
CA ASN A 127 13.40 -8.45 8.92
C ASN A 127 12.33 -8.38 10.01
N ASN A 128 12.29 -7.28 10.79
CA ASN A 128 11.26 -7.08 11.81
C ASN A 128 9.88 -6.88 11.15
N ASN A 129 9.81 -6.04 10.12
CA ASN A 129 8.57 -5.78 9.40
C ASN A 129 8.02 -7.05 8.75
N ASN A 130 8.86 -7.88 8.13
CA ASN A 130 8.47 -9.17 7.56
C ASN A 130 7.95 -10.13 8.65
N GLN A 131 8.53 -10.12 9.86
CA GLN A 131 8.04 -10.95 10.97
C GLN A 131 6.66 -10.48 11.44
N ASP A 132 6.43 -9.17 11.55
CA ASP A 132 5.15 -8.62 11.94
C ASP A 132 4.10 -8.90 10.87
N TYR A 133 4.44 -8.63 9.61
CA TYR A 133 3.61 -8.93 8.46
C TYR A 133 3.25 -10.41 8.42
N ALA A 134 4.19 -11.34 8.65
CA ALA A 134 3.95 -12.78 8.67
C ALA A 134 2.86 -13.22 9.68
N ARG A 135 2.61 -12.45 10.76
CA ARG A 135 1.59 -12.74 11.77
C ARG A 135 0.17 -12.30 11.37
N ILE A 136 0.03 -11.40 10.40
CA ILE A 136 -1.27 -10.92 9.92
C ILE A 136 -2.03 -12.03 9.16
N ASP A 137 -3.34 -12.15 9.37
CA ASP A 137 -4.17 -13.10 8.63
C ASP A 137 -4.47 -12.55 7.24
N LYS A 138 -3.75 -13.03 6.23
CA LYS A 138 -3.83 -12.50 4.86
C LYS A 138 -5.03 -13.02 4.07
N SER A 139 -5.72 -14.02 4.61
CA SER A 139 -7.03 -14.41 4.10
C SER A 139 -8.11 -13.40 4.52
N LYS A 140 -7.80 -12.59 5.53
CA LYS A 140 -8.66 -11.56 6.07
C LYS A 140 -8.10 -10.19 5.76
N GLY A 141 -8.67 -9.61 4.73
CA GLY A 141 -8.32 -8.31 4.19
C GLY A 141 -8.99 -8.18 2.83
N ARG A 142 -9.20 -6.94 2.42
CA ARG A 142 -9.83 -6.62 1.15
C ARG A 142 -8.75 -6.56 0.08
N ILE A 143 -8.35 -7.72 -0.45
CA ILE A 143 -7.61 -7.80 -1.71
C ILE A 143 -8.08 -9.02 -2.50
N PHE A 144 -8.38 -8.80 -3.77
CA PHE A 144 -8.26 -9.80 -4.83
C PHE A 144 -7.03 -9.48 -5.69
N TYR A 145 -6.36 -10.53 -6.16
CA TYR A 145 -5.27 -10.51 -7.15
C TYR A 145 -5.40 -9.38 -8.19
N LEU A 146 -4.31 -8.62 -8.38
CA LEU A 146 -3.89 -8.15 -9.71
C LEU A 146 -2.84 -9.12 -10.25
#